data_AF-A0A7R9JU57-F1
#
_entry.id   AF-A0A7R9JU57-F1
#
_cell.length_a   1.000
_cell.length_b   1.000
_cell.length_c   1.000
_cell.angle_alpha   90.00
_cell.angle_beta   90.00
_cell.angle_gamma   90.00
#
_symmetry.space_group_name_H-M   'P 1'
#
loop_
_entity.id
_entity.type
_entity.pdbx_description
1 polymer ?
#
loop_
_entity_poly.entity_id
_entity_poly.type
_entity_poly.pdbx_seq_one_letter_code
_entity_poly.pdbx_strand_id
1 'polypeptide(L)'
;MAKTVDLELKKEKYYMMSLAFIELQQKMLETTHKLKMADVQIDGLKRSIQHAQLTDKEISAYLVSTGGSWSGHLHEVHAGQLRILLWETKVTPKAEFMTSFVTLVVTHEEAKGQEMVGSLDPDTRTYESVGRMFILTDVAEVREHLQKKAENWSDKIKTLENNKSYLERSLKDSENNIREMVQQKKDAAEGN
;
A
#
# COMPACT_ATOMS: atom_id res chain seq x y z
N MET A 1 44.31 -5.03 57.54
CA MET A 1 44.16 -5.83 56.31
C MET A 1 42.71 -6.21 56.00
N ALA A 2 41.80 -6.41 56.97
CA ALA A 2 40.39 -6.70 56.67
C ALA A 2 39.65 -5.58 55.91
N LYS A 3 39.73 -4.32 56.39
CA LYS A 3 39.04 -3.17 55.77
C LYS A 3 39.46 -2.86 54.33
N THR A 4 40.66 -3.26 53.90
CA THR A 4 41.15 -3.01 52.54
C THR A 4 40.56 -4.01 51.54
N VAL A 5 40.38 -5.27 51.97
CA VAL A 5 39.75 -6.33 51.16
C VAL A 5 38.26 -6.03 50.94
N ASP A 6 37.55 -5.53 51.97
CA ASP A 6 36.15 -5.12 51.84
C ASP A 6 35.95 -4.00 50.81
N LEU A 7 36.92 -3.09 50.68
CA LEU A 7 36.86 -1.96 49.76
C LEU A 7 37.11 -2.38 48.30
N GLU A 8 37.99 -3.36 48.08
CA GLU A 8 38.22 -3.96 46.77
C GLU A 8 37.00 -4.74 46.29
N LEU A 9 36.40 -5.55 47.17
CA LEU A 9 35.18 -6.31 46.88
C LEU A 9 34.01 -5.37 46.52
N LYS A 10 33.90 -4.24 47.23
CA LYS A 10 32.91 -3.20 46.94
C LYS A 10 33.15 -2.59 45.55
N LYS A 11 34.40 -2.26 45.20
CA LYS A 11 34.77 -1.73 43.87
C LYS A 11 34.43 -2.71 42.74
N GLU A 12 34.74 -4.00 42.90
CA GLU A 12 34.38 -5.03 41.91
C GLU A 12 32.86 -5.10 41.70
N LYS A 13 32.08 -5.13 42.78
CA LYS A 13 30.61 -5.15 42.71
C LYS A 13 30.06 -3.93 41.95
N TYR A 14 30.61 -2.74 42.20
CA TYR A 14 30.19 -1.53 41.47
C TYR A 14 30.53 -1.59 39.99
N TYR A 15 31.72 -2.10 39.63
CA TYR A 15 32.15 -2.21 38.23
C TYR A 15 31.26 -3.19 37.46
N MET A 16 30.98 -4.37 38.03
CA MET A 16 30.08 -5.36 37.41
C MET A 16 28.66 -4.82 37.23
N MET A 17 28.15 -4.06 38.21
CA MET A 17 26.83 -3.44 38.09
C MET A 17 26.81 -2.32 37.04
N SER A 18 27.90 -1.56 36.92
CA SER A 18 28.04 -0.54 35.88
C SER A 18 28.10 -1.17 34.48
N LEU A 19 28.84 -2.25 34.31
CA LEU A 19 28.96 -2.97 33.04
C LEU A 19 27.61 -3.57 32.62
N ALA A 20 26.94 -4.29 33.53
CA ALA A 20 25.62 -4.88 33.26
C ALA A 20 24.58 -3.82 32.87
N PHE A 21 24.65 -2.63 33.47
CA PHE A 21 23.78 -1.51 33.12
C PHE A 21 24.03 -1.01 31.70
N ILE A 22 25.31 -0.82 31.32
CA ILE A 22 25.68 -0.36 29.98
C ILE A 22 25.24 -1.35 28.91
N GLU A 23 25.50 -2.65 29.12
CA GLU A 23 25.07 -3.70 28.19
C GLU A 23 23.56 -3.75 28.02
N LEU A 24 22.81 -3.58 29.13
CA LEU A 24 21.36 -3.58 29.09
C LEU A 24 20.81 -2.36 28.32
N GLN A 25 21.38 -1.17 28.56
CA GLN A 25 21.05 0.05 27.81
C GLN A 25 21.33 -0.11 26.31
N GLN A 26 22.46 -0.73 25.95
CA GLN A 26 22.78 -1.01 24.55
C GLN A 26 21.74 -1.95 23.91
N LYS A 27 21.38 -3.06 24.59
CA LYS A 27 20.35 -3.99 24.10
C LYS A 27 19.00 -3.30 23.91
N MET A 28 18.63 -2.37 24.79
CA MET A 28 17.40 -1.58 24.64
C MET A 28 17.44 -0.67 23.42
N LEU A 29 18.57 -0.01 23.17
CA LEU A 29 18.74 0.85 21.99
C LEU A 29 18.62 0.04 20.70
N GLU A 30 19.29 -1.12 20.63
CA GLU A 30 19.20 -2.03 19.49
C GLU A 30 17.77 -2.53 19.25
N THR A 31 17.07 -2.89 20.33
CA THR A 31 15.68 -3.36 20.27
C THR A 31 14.75 -2.25 19.78
N THR A 32 14.93 -1.03 20.27
CA THR A 32 14.16 0.15 19.83
C THR A 32 14.39 0.44 18.34
N HIS A 33 15.63 0.30 17.86
CA HIS A 33 15.94 0.47 16.44
C HIS A 33 15.26 -0.61 15.58
N LYS A 34 15.31 -1.88 16.00
CA LYS A 34 14.62 -2.98 15.32
C LYS A 34 13.11 -2.77 15.24
N LEU A 35 12.49 -2.27 16.30
CA LEU A 35 11.06 -1.92 16.31
C LEU A 35 10.72 -0.87 15.23
N LYS A 36 11.51 0.21 15.16
CA LYS A 36 11.33 1.25 14.13
C LYS A 36 11.48 0.70 12.71
N MET A 37 12.46 -0.18 12.48
CA MET A 37 12.65 -0.81 11.17
C MET A 37 11.46 -1.72 10.81
N ALA A 38 10.95 -2.49 11.77
CA ALA A 38 9.76 -3.31 11.56
C ALA A 38 8.54 -2.46 11.19
N ASP A 39 8.34 -1.31 11.83
CA ASP A 39 7.26 -0.38 11.49
C ASP A 39 7.35 0.12 10.04
N VAL A 40 8.54 0.57 9.63
CA VAL A 40 8.77 1.03 8.24
C VAL A 40 8.50 -0.10 7.23
N GLN A 41 8.90 -1.33 7.55
CA GLN A 41 8.64 -2.49 6.70
C GLN A 41 7.16 -2.82 6.60
N ILE A 42 6.43 -2.81 7.73
CA ILE A 42 4.98 -3.04 7.76
C ILE A 42 4.26 -1.99 6.91
N ASP A 43 4.60 -0.72 7.06
CA ASP A 43 3.98 0.36 6.28
C ASP A 43 4.28 0.24 4.78
N GLY A 44 5.50 -0.16 4.42
CA GLY A 44 5.87 -0.44 3.04
C GLY A 44 5.04 -1.57 2.43
N LEU A 45 4.85 -2.66 3.16
CA LEU A 45 4.03 -3.79 2.73
C LEU A 45 2.55 -3.42 2.63
N LYS A 46 2.01 -2.65 3.60
CA LYS A 46 0.62 -2.16 3.57
C LYS A 46 0.34 -1.32 2.32
N ARG A 47 1.26 -0.40 1.96
CA ARG A 47 1.16 0.36 0.71
C ARG A 47 1.19 -0.55 -0.52
N SER A 48 2.07 -1.55 -0.53
CA SER A 48 2.15 -2.51 -1.65
C SER A 48 0.84 -3.28 -1.85
N ILE A 49 0.20 -3.72 -0.76
CA ILE A 49 -1.14 -4.35 -0.80
C ILE A 49 -2.18 -3.39 -1.39
N GLN A 50 -2.19 -2.14 -0.92
CA GLN A 50 -3.12 -1.12 -1.44
C GLN A 50 -2.94 -0.91 -2.94
N HIS A 51 -1.70 -0.83 -3.42
CA HIS A 51 -1.43 -0.72 -4.86
C HIS A 51 -1.99 -1.91 -5.64
N ALA A 52 -1.75 -3.15 -5.20
CA ALA A 52 -2.29 -4.33 -5.89
C ALA A 52 -3.84 -4.35 -5.89
N GLN A 53 -4.47 -3.93 -4.79
CA GLN A 53 -5.94 -3.83 -4.70
C GLN A 53 -6.52 -2.75 -5.62
N LEU A 54 -5.85 -1.60 -5.74
CA LEU A 54 -6.27 -0.54 -6.66
C LEU A 54 -6.14 -1.00 -8.10
N THR A 55 -5.04 -1.66 -8.46
CA THR A 55 -4.86 -2.24 -9.80
C THR A 55 -5.92 -3.29 -10.12
N ASP A 56 -6.24 -4.20 -9.19
CA ASP A 56 -7.31 -5.19 -9.39
C ASP A 56 -8.68 -4.52 -9.57
N LYS A 57 -8.95 -3.42 -8.83
CA LYS A 57 -10.18 -2.65 -8.95
C LYS A 57 -10.28 -1.92 -10.29
N GLU A 58 -9.18 -1.33 -10.77
CA GLU A 58 -9.11 -0.71 -12.10
C GLU A 58 -9.38 -1.74 -13.18
N ILE A 59 -8.68 -2.88 -13.16
CA ILE A 59 -8.92 -3.99 -14.08
C ILE A 59 -10.40 -4.40 -14.05
N SER A 60 -10.97 -4.58 -12.86
CA SER A 60 -12.37 -4.97 -12.69
C SER A 60 -13.34 -3.92 -13.25
N ALA A 61 -13.04 -2.64 -13.11
CA ALA A 61 -13.89 -1.57 -13.65
C ALA A 61 -13.97 -1.61 -15.18
N TYR A 62 -12.88 -2.00 -15.85
CA TYR A 62 -12.87 -2.15 -17.31
C TYR A 62 -13.54 -3.45 -17.79
N LEU A 63 -13.62 -4.50 -16.97
CA LEU A 63 -14.26 -5.77 -17.35
C LEU A 63 -15.80 -5.74 -17.31
N VAL A 64 -16.41 -4.70 -16.71
CA VAL A 64 -17.87 -4.62 -16.55
C VAL A 64 -18.51 -3.81 -17.69
N SER A 65 -18.86 -4.49 -18.79
CA SER A 65 -20.17 -4.26 -19.44
C SER A 65 -20.68 -5.53 -20.12
N THR A 66 -21.37 -6.37 -19.34
CA THR A 66 -22.31 -7.34 -19.89
C THR A 66 -23.70 -6.86 -19.50
N GLY A 67 -24.37 -6.14 -20.40
CA GLY A 67 -25.79 -5.82 -20.23
C GLY A 67 -26.32 -4.51 -20.83
N GLY A 68 -25.51 -3.71 -21.53
CA GLY A 68 -26.03 -2.54 -22.27
C GLY A 68 -26.64 -2.94 -23.61
N SER A 69 -27.85 -3.49 -23.63
CA SER A 69 -28.64 -3.62 -24.86
C SER A 69 -29.04 -2.23 -25.35
N TRP A 70 -28.31 -1.67 -26.31
CA TRP A 70 -28.75 -0.48 -27.04
C TRP A 70 -29.83 -0.87 -28.05
N SER A 71 -31.10 -0.87 -27.64
CA SER A 71 -32.22 -1.01 -28.58
C SER A 71 -32.57 0.37 -29.17
N GLY A 72 -31.80 0.82 -30.16
CA GLY A 72 -32.20 1.92 -31.04
C GLY A 72 -33.09 1.39 -32.16
N HIS A 73 -34.37 1.75 -32.18
CA HIS A 73 -35.22 1.49 -33.35
C HIS A 73 -34.83 2.46 -34.46
N LEU A 74 -34.31 1.93 -35.57
CA LEU A 74 -34.09 2.68 -36.80
C LEU A 74 -35.46 2.93 -37.44
N HIS A 75 -35.94 4.17 -37.45
CA HIS A 75 -37.14 4.52 -38.20
C HIS A 75 -36.70 5.02 -39.58
N GLU A 76 -36.93 4.19 -40.60
CA GLU A 76 -36.59 4.48 -41.98
C GLU A 76 -37.71 5.31 -42.61
N VAL A 77 -37.46 6.61 -42.83
CA VAL A 77 -38.38 7.47 -43.58
C VAL A 77 -37.86 7.60 -44.99
N HIS A 78 -38.53 6.94 -45.94
CA HIS A 78 -38.22 7.06 -47.36
C HIS A 78 -38.84 8.34 -47.93
N ALA A 79 -37.99 9.32 -48.24
CA ALA A 79 -38.29 10.36 -49.21
C ALA A 79 -37.03 10.62 -50.06
N GLY A 80 -37.12 10.35 -51.36
CA GLY A 80 -36.23 10.85 -52.41
C GLY A 80 -34.74 10.98 -52.09
N GLN A 81 -33.97 9.93 -52.39
CA GLN A 81 -32.54 9.92 -52.80
C GLN A 81 -31.50 10.82 -52.09
N LEU A 82 -31.78 11.32 -50.89
CA LEU A 82 -30.82 12.04 -50.03
C LEU A 82 -30.99 11.61 -48.58
N ARG A 83 -29.93 11.01 -48.03
CA ARG A 83 -29.89 10.43 -46.69
C ARG A 83 -29.38 11.51 -45.72
N ILE A 84 -30.29 12.21 -45.03
CA ILE A 84 -29.94 13.25 -44.04
C ILE A 84 -30.10 12.66 -42.63
N LEU A 85 -28.98 12.47 -41.93
CA LEU A 85 -28.97 12.13 -40.50
C LEU A 85 -29.04 13.44 -39.70
N LEU A 86 -30.22 13.78 -39.17
CA LEU A 86 -30.37 14.88 -38.24
C LEU A 86 -30.15 14.36 -36.82
N TRP A 87 -29.14 14.88 -36.12
CA TRP A 87 -28.92 14.62 -34.70
C TRP A 87 -29.44 15.82 -33.90
N GLU A 88 -30.54 15.66 -33.16
CA GLU A 88 -30.93 16.64 -32.15
C GLU A 88 -30.32 16.24 -30.80
N THR A 89 -29.44 17.09 -30.27
CA THR A 89 -28.98 17.02 -28.90
C THR A 89 -29.96 17.73 -27.98
N LYS A 90 -30.47 17.03 -26.98
CA LYS A 90 -31.00 17.70 -25.78
C LYS A 90 -29.82 18.28 -25.01
N VAL A 91 -29.52 19.56 -25.27
CA VAL A 91 -28.60 20.34 -24.44
C VAL A 91 -29.30 20.67 -23.12
N THR A 92 -28.83 20.09 -22.01
CA THR A 92 -29.23 20.52 -20.67
C THR A 92 -28.60 21.88 -20.33
N PRO A 93 -29.33 22.83 -19.74
CA PRO A 93 -28.89 24.22 -19.65
C PRO A 93 -27.96 24.44 -18.45
N LYS A 94 -26.64 24.32 -18.65
CA LYS A 94 -25.66 24.93 -17.73
C LYS A 94 -24.25 25.08 -18.32
N ALA A 95 -24.11 25.84 -19.41
CA ALA A 95 -22.88 26.56 -19.75
C ALA A 95 -23.17 27.42 -20.98
N GLU A 96 -23.22 28.74 -20.78
CA GLU A 96 -23.22 29.71 -21.86
C GLU A 96 -21.81 29.81 -22.47
N PHE A 97 -21.76 30.29 -23.71
CA PHE A 97 -20.57 30.74 -24.47
C PHE A 97 -19.65 29.65 -25.07
N MET A 98 -19.86 29.36 -26.36
CA MET A 98 -19.13 30.01 -27.47
C MET A 98 -19.44 29.27 -28.77
N THR A 99 -20.17 29.95 -29.65
CA THR A 99 -20.29 29.60 -31.05
C THR A 99 -18.94 29.79 -31.74
N SER A 100 -18.40 28.76 -32.38
CA SER A 100 -17.46 28.92 -33.49
C SER A 100 -17.49 27.72 -34.43
N PHE A 101 -17.72 28.07 -35.70
CA PHE A 101 -17.75 27.20 -36.88
C PHE A 101 -16.43 26.45 -37.05
N VAL A 102 -16.51 25.15 -37.34
CA VAL A 102 -15.41 24.42 -37.99
C VAL A 102 -15.95 23.81 -39.27
N THR A 103 -15.34 24.22 -40.38
CA THR A 103 -15.58 23.78 -41.75
C THR A 103 -15.32 22.28 -41.88
N LEU A 104 -16.32 21.57 -42.42
CA LEU A 104 -16.27 20.14 -42.74
C LEU A 104 -15.37 19.91 -43.98
N VAL A 105 -14.17 19.37 -43.78
CA VAL A 105 -13.45 18.66 -44.85
C VAL A 105 -13.88 17.21 -44.79
N VAL A 106 -14.69 16.78 -45.76
CA VAL A 106 -15.06 15.38 -45.93
C VAL A 106 -13.82 14.64 -46.43
N THR A 107 -13.20 13.86 -45.55
CA THR A 107 -12.38 12.71 -45.95
C THR A 107 -13.07 11.46 -45.43
N HIS A 108 -13.17 10.47 -46.30
CA HIS A 108 -13.92 9.24 -46.10
C HIS A 108 -13.14 8.29 -45.18
N GLU A 109 -13.18 8.55 -43.88
CA GLU A 109 -12.80 7.55 -42.88
C GLU A 109 -13.56 7.84 -41.58
N GLU A 110 -14.46 6.92 -41.21
CA GLU A 110 -15.30 7.01 -40.02
C GLU A 110 -14.44 6.93 -38.75
N ALA A 111 -13.83 8.05 -38.36
CA ALA A 111 -13.29 8.21 -37.03
C ALA A 111 -14.46 8.27 -36.03
N LYS A 112 -14.85 7.10 -35.49
CA LYS A 112 -15.67 7.01 -34.29
C LYS A 112 -14.90 7.69 -33.15
N GLY A 113 -15.21 8.96 -32.90
CA GLY A 113 -14.90 9.64 -31.65
C GLY A 113 -15.70 8.99 -30.53
N GLN A 114 -15.19 7.89 -29.99
CA GLN A 114 -15.72 7.22 -28.82
C GLN A 114 -15.01 7.85 -27.61
N GLU A 115 -15.75 8.41 -26.65
CA GLU A 115 -15.22 8.55 -25.29
C GLU A 115 -14.78 7.15 -24.85
N MET A 116 -13.47 6.93 -24.84
CA MET A 116 -12.87 5.61 -24.64
C MET A 116 -12.87 5.24 -23.16
N VAL A 117 -14.05 4.96 -22.62
CA VAL A 117 -14.18 4.01 -21.50
C VAL A 117 -14.80 2.75 -22.09
N GLY A 118 -14.03 2.10 -22.96
CA GLY A 118 -14.42 0.84 -23.58
C GLY A 118 -14.38 -0.25 -22.51
N SER A 119 -15.53 -0.87 -22.26
CA SER A 119 -15.58 -2.12 -21.51
C SER A 119 -14.79 -3.18 -22.29
N LEU A 120 -13.78 -3.76 -21.65
CA LEU A 120 -12.94 -4.81 -22.22
C LEU A 120 -13.61 -6.16 -22.01
N ASP A 121 -13.49 -7.04 -23.01
CA ASP A 121 -13.92 -8.44 -22.89
C ASP A 121 -13.08 -9.15 -21.80
N PRO A 122 -13.67 -9.98 -20.93
CA PRO A 122 -12.93 -10.86 -20.03
C PRO A 122 -11.76 -11.64 -20.65
N ASP A 123 -11.84 -12.01 -21.93
CA ASP A 123 -10.79 -12.73 -22.67
C ASP A 123 -9.70 -11.80 -23.26
N THR A 124 -9.74 -10.52 -22.95
CA THR A 124 -8.76 -9.54 -23.45
C THR A 124 -7.39 -9.82 -22.85
N ARG A 125 -6.36 -9.94 -23.70
CA ARG A 125 -4.97 -10.03 -23.24
C ARG A 125 -4.43 -8.67 -22.82
N THR A 126 -3.74 -8.61 -21.69
CA THR A 126 -3.15 -7.39 -21.13
C THR A 126 -1.64 -7.55 -20.93
N TYR A 127 -0.95 -6.46 -20.61
CA TYR A 127 0.48 -6.50 -20.32
C TYR A 127 0.72 -6.39 -18.81
N GLU A 128 1.23 -7.45 -18.18
CA GLU A 128 1.70 -7.41 -16.79
C GLU A 128 3.14 -6.90 -16.73
N SER A 129 3.45 -6.01 -15.78
CA SER A 129 4.82 -5.55 -15.55
C SER A 129 5.61 -6.56 -14.73
N VAL A 130 6.82 -6.89 -15.21
CA VAL A 130 7.82 -7.70 -14.51
C VAL A 130 9.14 -6.95 -14.52
N GLY A 131 9.45 -6.28 -13.41
CA GLY A 131 10.61 -5.39 -13.32
C GLY A 131 10.49 -4.20 -14.28
N ARG A 132 11.34 -4.15 -15.31
CA ARG A 132 11.30 -3.12 -16.36
C ARG A 132 10.73 -3.64 -17.69
N MET A 133 10.26 -4.88 -17.71
CA MET A 133 9.70 -5.55 -18.88
C MET A 133 8.18 -5.69 -18.72
N PHE A 134 7.49 -5.91 -19.83
CA PHE A 134 6.05 -6.15 -19.89
C PHE A 134 5.79 -7.47 -20.62
N ILE A 135 4.95 -8.33 -20.05
CA ILE A 135 4.63 -9.65 -20.58
C ILE A 135 3.14 -9.67 -20.94
N LEU A 136 2.81 -10.20 -22.13
CA LEU A 136 1.43 -10.40 -22.55
C LEU A 136 0.82 -11.55 -21.74
N THR A 137 -0.20 -11.25 -20.96
CA THR A 137 -0.83 -12.16 -19.98
C THR A 137 -2.34 -11.95 -19.98
N ASP A 138 -3.10 -13.01 -19.75
CA ASP A 138 -4.56 -12.95 -19.67
C ASP A 138 -5.00 -12.22 -18.39
N VAL A 139 -6.09 -11.47 -18.47
CA VAL A 139 -6.57 -10.66 -17.33
C VAL A 139 -6.86 -11.52 -16.10
N ALA A 140 -7.41 -12.71 -16.28
CA ALA A 140 -7.68 -13.63 -15.17
C ALA A 140 -6.39 -14.02 -14.41
N GLU A 141 -5.31 -14.31 -15.15
CA GLU A 141 -4.02 -14.68 -14.57
C GLU A 141 -3.36 -13.48 -13.87
N VAL A 142 -3.43 -12.27 -14.45
CA VAL A 142 -2.92 -11.05 -13.80
C VAL A 142 -3.61 -10.81 -12.45
N ARG A 143 -4.93 -11.01 -12.37
CA ARG A 143 -5.68 -10.86 -11.13
C ARG A 143 -5.29 -11.91 -10.09
N GLU A 144 -5.09 -13.15 -10.51
CA GLU A 144 -4.58 -14.21 -9.63
C GLU A 144 -3.17 -13.86 -9.10
N HIS A 145 -2.28 -13.34 -9.95
CA HIS A 145 -0.96 -12.87 -9.55
C HIS A 145 -1.03 -11.74 -8.52
N LEU A 146 -1.91 -10.75 -8.73
CA LEU A 146 -2.12 -9.65 -7.81
C LEU A 146 -2.65 -10.14 -6.46
N GLN A 147 -3.61 -11.07 -6.46
CA GLN A 147 -4.15 -11.67 -5.25
C GLN A 147 -3.07 -12.44 -4.46
N LYS A 148 -2.32 -13.32 -5.12
CA LYS A 148 -1.20 -14.05 -4.50
C LYS A 148 -0.14 -13.11 -3.91
N LYS A 149 0.19 -12.02 -4.62
CA LYS A 149 1.11 -10.98 -4.11
C LYS A 149 0.55 -10.32 -2.84
N ALA A 150 -0.72 -9.96 -2.83
CA ALA A 150 -1.39 -9.35 -1.67
C ALA A 150 -1.44 -10.29 -0.46
N GLU A 151 -1.78 -11.57 -0.66
CA GLU A 151 -1.79 -12.60 0.39
C GLU A 151 -0.39 -12.82 0.97
N ASN A 152 0.64 -12.95 0.11
CA ASN A 152 2.03 -13.09 0.54
C ASN A 152 2.52 -11.89 1.37
N TRP A 153 2.14 -10.66 1.01
CA TRP A 153 2.46 -9.48 1.81
C TRP A 153 1.68 -9.45 3.12
N SER A 154 0.42 -9.90 3.14
CA SER A 154 -0.39 -10.02 4.35
C SER A 154 0.24 -10.97 5.37
N ASP A 155 0.72 -12.12 4.92
CA ASP A 155 1.37 -13.10 5.82
C ASP A 155 2.73 -12.61 6.35
N LYS A 156 3.48 -11.86 5.52
CA LYS A 156 4.69 -11.17 5.98
C LYS A 156 4.38 -10.11 7.03
N ILE A 157 3.29 -9.35 6.88
CA ILE A 157 2.84 -8.39 7.88
C ILE A 157 2.53 -9.10 9.20
N LYS A 158 1.75 -10.18 9.19
CA LYS A 158 1.44 -10.97 10.41
C LYS A 158 2.71 -11.42 11.13
N THR A 159 3.68 -11.90 10.37
CA THR A 159 4.98 -12.35 10.91
C THR A 159 5.75 -11.20 11.55
N LEU A 160 5.81 -10.04 10.88
CA LEU A 160 6.47 -8.84 11.42
C LEU A 160 5.75 -8.28 12.65
N GLU A 161 4.42 -8.29 12.67
CA GLU A 161 3.61 -7.85 13.82
C GLU A 161 3.83 -8.76 15.05
N ASN A 162 3.87 -10.08 14.85
CA ASN A 162 4.20 -11.03 15.91
C ASN A 162 5.60 -10.77 16.49
N ASN A 163 6.60 -10.61 15.62
CA ASN A 163 7.97 -10.29 16.03
C ASN A 163 8.05 -8.94 16.76
N LYS A 164 7.32 -7.94 16.28
CA LYS A 164 7.23 -6.62 16.91
C LYS A 164 6.67 -6.73 18.33
N SER A 165 5.58 -7.45 18.52
CA SER A 165 4.95 -7.62 19.83
C SER A 165 5.89 -8.28 20.86
N TYR A 166 6.73 -9.22 20.40
CA TYR A 166 7.75 -9.85 21.24
C TYR A 166 8.83 -8.83 21.66
N LEU A 167 9.33 -8.06 20.70
CA LEU A 167 10.37 -7.05 20.95
C LEU A 167 9.85 -5.92 21.84
N GLU A 168 8.58 -5.52 21.72
CA GLU A 168 7.94 -4.53 22.60
C GLU A 168 7.88 -5.01 24.05
N ARG A 169 7.50 -6.28 24.27
CA ARG A 169 7.50 -6.90 25.61
C ARG A 169 8.92 -6.94 26.19
N SER A 170 9.88 -7.43 25.40
CA SER A 170 11.29 -7.50 25.82
C SER A 170 11.90 -6.12 26.14
N LEU A 171 11.51 -5.08 25.40
CA LEU A 171 11.96 -3.71 25.66
C LEU A 171 11.39 -3.20 26.99
N LYS A 172 10.09 -3.41 27.22
CA LYS A 172 9.42 -3.02 28.47
C LYS A 172 9.99 -3.74 29.69
N ASP A 173 10.29 -5.02 29.58
CA ASP A 173 10.92 -5.79 30.66
C ASP A 173 12.31 -5.23 30.98
N SER A 174 13.09 -4.88 29.95
CA SER A 174 14.40 -4.25 30.12
C SER A 174 14.30 -2.86 30.78
N GLU A 175 13.28 -2.06 30.43
CA GLU A 175 13.00 -0.77 31.07
C GLU A 175 12.66 -0.91 32.55
N ASN A 176 11.83 -1.89 32.90
CA ASN A 176 11.45 -2.16 34.29
C ASN A 176 12.67 -2.59 35.12
N ASN A 177 13.50 -3.50 34.58
CA ASN A 177 14.75 -3.93 35.22
C ASN A 177 15.66 -2.73 35.53
N ILE A 178 15.75 -1.74 34.63
CA ILE A 178 16.55 -0.54 34.85
C ILE A 178 15.97 0.35 35.94
N ARG A 179 14.65 0.51 35.99
CA ARG A 179 13.99 1.28 37.06
C ARG A 179 14.26 0.65 38.42
N GLU A 180 14.12 -0.66 38.53
CA GLU A 180 14.38 -1.41 39.76
C GLU A 180 15.85 -1.30 40.19
N MET A 181 16.81 -1.46 39.26
CA MET A 181 18.24 -1.29 39.56
C MET A 181 18.58 0.13 40.04
N VAL A 182 17.95 1.15 39.46
CA VAL A 182 18.15 2.55 39.88
C VAL A 182 17.54 2.79 41.25
N GLN A 183 16.36 2.24 41.53
CA GLN A 183 15.70 2.36 42.83
C GLN A 183 16.53 1.69 43.92
N GLN A 184 17.01 0.46 43.70
CA GLN A 184 17.90 -0.24 44.63
C GLN A 184 19.17 0.56 44.95
N LYS A 185 19.74 1.28 43.98
CA LYS A 185 20.89 2.17 44.21
C LYS A 185 20.54 3.37 45.10
N LYS A 186 19.35 3.96 44.93
CA LYS A 186 18.90 5.09 45.75
C LYS A 186 18.64 4.66 47.19
N ASP A 187 17.90 3.57 47.37
CA ASP A 187 17.58 3.03 48.68
C ASP A 187 18.86 2.65 49.45
N ALA A 188 19.86 2.07 48.76
CA ALA A 188 21.15 1.75 49.33
C ALA A 188 22.02 2.98 49.66
N ALA A 189 21.74 4.14 49.06
CA ALA A 189 22.43 5.40 49.34
C ALA A 189 21.76 6.20 50.47
N GLU A 190 20.44 6.08 50.64
CA GLU A 190 19.65 6.74 51.68
C GLU A 190 19.60 5.94 53.00
N GLY A 191 19.83 4.62 52.96
CA GLY A 191 19.78 3.72 54.12
C GLY A 191 21.03 3.67 55.02
N ASN A 192 21.79 4.76 55.17
CA ASN A 192 22.96 4.82 56.06
C ASN A 192 23.03 6.08 56.92
#